data_AF-A0A1A2GAW8-F1
#
_entry.id   AF-A0A1A2GAW8-F1
#
_cell.length_a   1.000
_cell.length_b   1.000
_cell.length_c   1.000
_cell.angle_alpha   90.00
_cell.angle_beta   90.00
_cell.angle_gamma   90.00
#
_symmetry.space_group_name_H-M   'P 1'
#
loop_
_entity.id
_entity.type
_entity.pdbx_description
1 polymer ?
#
loop_
_entity_poly.entity_id
_entity_poly.type
_entity_poly.pdbx_seq_one_letter_code
_entity_poly.pdbx_strand_id
1 'polypeptide(L)'
;MLVGGLALAGAIILTFWLLSPDPKGASPAAPKGSAASTPATPSASAAPSSIVSTPDQDNKYVQNLNDHGISFANPEAAISNGKTVCTDIGRGVPVPQIVSAFHESNPGLDAETYVSISVHAYCPQNANLVGGGP
;
A
#
# COMPACT_ATOMS: atom_id res chain seq x y z
N MET A 1 -36.56 -18.19 -43.24
CA MET A 1 -36.68 -16.79 -43.73
C MET A 1 -36.46 -15.89 -42.53
N LEU A 2 -35.41 -15.11 -42.28
CA LEU A 2 -34.12 -14.70 -42.90
C LEU A 2 -33.19 -14.37 -41.69
N VAL A 3 -31.94 -14.82 -41.54
CA VAL A 3 -30.66 -14.35 -42.14
C VAL A 3 -30.29 -12.88 -41.87
N GLY A 4 -29.12 -12.67 -41.24
CA GLY A 4 -28.22 -11.50 -41.39
C GLY A 4 -28.17 -10.53 -40.19
N GLY A 5 -27.02 -10.08 -39.67
CA GLY A 5 -25.66 -10.11 -40.21
C GLY A 5 -24.57 -9.65 -39.22
N LEU A 6 -23.33 -9.81 -39.69
CA LEU A 6 -22.04 -9.59 -39.05
C LEU A 6 -21.68 -8.11 -38.79
N ALA A 7 -20.85 -7.93 -37.74
CA ALA A 7 -19.66 -7.07 -37.60
C ALA A 7 -19.80 -5.53 -37.67
N LEU A 8 -19.16 -4.84 -36.71
CA LEU A 8 -18.07 -3.86 -36.95
C LEU A 8 -17.57 -3.25 -35.63
N ALA A 9 -16.25 -3.31 -35.44
CA ALA A 9 -15.51 -2.57 -34.42
C ALA A 9 -15.60 -1.05 -34.68
N GLY A 10 -15.64 -0.24 -33.62
CA GLY A 10 -15.65 1.22 -33.73
C GLY A 10 -15.10 1.89 -32.48
N ALA A 11 -13.83 2.28 -32.55
CA ALA A 11 -13.18 3.16 -31.58
C ALA A 11 -13.76 4.58 -31.68
N ILE A 12 -14.16 5.18 -30.55
CA ILE A 12 -14.33 6.64 -30.43
C ILE A 12 -13.83 7.07 -29.05
N ILE A 13 -12.51 7.26 -28.95
CA ILE A 13 -11.94 8.27 -28.06
C ILE A 13 -11.91 9.56 -28.89
N LEU A 14 -12.27 10.70 -28.28
CA LEU A 14 -11.94 12.09 -28.62
C LEU A 14 -13.15 13.03 -28.49
N THR A 15 -13.60 13.30 -27.27
CA THR A 15 -14.26 14.57 -26.95
C THR A 15 -13.92 14.91 -25.50
N PHE A 16 -13.05 15.89 -25.27
CA PHE A 16 -13.04 16.84 -24.12
C PHE A 16 -11.71 17.61 -23.92
N TRP A 17 -11.08 18.08 -25.00
CA TRP A 17 -10.03 19.11 -24.91
C TRP A 17 -10.40 20.34 -25.74
N LEU A 18 -11.53 20.97 -25.38
CA LEU A 18 -11.88 22.28 -25.91
C LEU A 18 -12.49 23.14 -24.78
N LEU A 19 -11.64 23.61 -23.86
CA LEU A 19 -11.94 24.79 -23.05
C LEU A 19 -10.65 25.34 -22.42
N SER A 20 -9.98 26.24 -23.14
CA SER A 20 -8.93 27.11 -22.59
C SER A 20 -9.30 28.56 -22.90
N PRO A 21 -9.48 29.43 -21.90
CA PRO A 21 -9.47 30.88 -22.12
C PRO A 21 -8.04 31.44 -21.99
N ASP A 22 -7.61 32.17 -23.00
CA ASP A 22 -6.41 33.03 -23.00
C ASP A 22 -6.47 34.13 -21.93
N PRO A 23 -5.31 34.60 -21.45
CA PRO A 23 -5.06 36.04 -21.56
C PRO A 23 -3.69 36.37 -22.17
N LYS A 24 -3.79 37.27 -23.14
CA LYS A 24 -2.73 38.02 -23.82
C LYS A 24 -1.91 38.86 -22.81
N GLY A 25 -0.58 38.80 -22.89
CA GLY A 25 0.27 39.75 -22.17
C GLY A 25 1.78 39.56 -22.32
N ALA A 26 2.34 40.21 -23.34
CA ALA A 26 3.71 40.76 -23.44
C ALA A 26 4.95 39.85 -23.22
N SER A 27 5.72 39.70 -24.29
CA SER A 27 7.13 39.25 -24.31
C SER A 27 8.08 40.35 -23.84
N PRO A 28 9.16 39.99 -23.14
CA PRO A 28 10.49 40.45 -23.54
C PRO A 28 11.51 39.30 -23.69
N ALA A 29 12.46 39.52 -24.60
CA ALA A 29 13.46 38.57 -25.07
C ALA A 29 14.65 38.33 -24.10
N ALA A 30 15.37 37.22 -24.40
CA ALA A 30 16.75 36.83 -24.07
C ALA A 30 17.00 36.00 -22.79
N PRO A 31 18.07 35.17 -22.71
CA PRO A 31 19.09 34.85 -23.71
C PRO A 31 19.18 33.35 -24.09
N LYS A 32 19.77 33.12 -25.27
CA LYS A 32 20.30 31.84 -25.74
C LYS A 32 21.61 31.61 -24.99
N GLY A 33 21.70 30.62 -24.11
CA GLY A 33 22.94 30.37 -23.39
C GLY A 33 22.90 29.20 -22.43
N SER A 34 23.83 28.26 -22.67
CA SER A 34 24.31 27.23 -21.77
C SER A 34 23.49 25.95 -21.66
N ALA A 35 23.87 25.02 -22.53
CA ALA A 35 23.86 23.60 -22.24
C ALA A 35 24.49 23.32 -20.87
N ALA A 36 23.75 22.62 -20.03
CA ALA A 36 24.30 21.78 -18.98
C ALA A 36 23.40 20.55 -18.89
N SER A 37 23.75 19.52 -19.65
CA SER A 37 23.22 18.17 -19.46
C SER A 37 23.68 17.69 -18.09
N THR A 38 22.86 17.90 -17.07
CA THR A 38 22.98 17.19 -15.81
C THR A 38 22.55 15.74 -16.07
N PRO A 39 23.37 14.73 -15.70
CA PRO A 39 22.88 13.36 -15.68
C PRO A 39 21.75 13.30 -14.66
N ALA A 40 20.53 13.02 -15.12
CA ALA A 40 19.46 12.64 -14.23
C ALA A 40 19.85 11.31 -13.60
N THR A 41 20.34 11.34 -12.36
CA THR A 41 20.37 10.15 -11.51
C THR A 41 18.96 9.58 -11.48
N PRO A 42 18.75 8.29 -11.83
CA PRO A 42 17.46 7.68 -11.57
C PRO A 42 17.30 7.67 -10.05
N SER A 43 16.40 8.52 -9.54
CA SER A 43 15.83 8.29 -8.22
C SER A 43 15.13 6.95 -8.30
N ALA A 44 15.80 5.90 -7.85
CA ALA A 44 15.15 4.64 -7.55
C ALA A 44 14.10 4.97 -6.50
N SER A 45 12.84 5.06 -6.94
CA SER A 45 11.70 5.10 -6.04
C SER A 45 11.74 3.79 -5.27
N ALA A 46 12.26 3.82 -4.04
CA ALA A 46 12.32 2.64 -3.20
C ALA A 46 10.89 2.16 -3.00
N ALA A 47 10.53 1.03 -3.64
CA ALA A 47 9.32 0.32 -3.30
C ALA A 47 9.32 0.11 -1.77
N PRO A 48 8.15 0.19 -1.11
CA PRO A 48 8.08 -0.06 0.32
C PRO A 48 8.76 -1.40 0.61
N SER A 49 9.76 -1.38 1.50
CA SER A 49 10.50 -2.58 1.85
C SER A 49 9.51 -3.57 2.46
N SER A 50 9.19 -4.63 1.73
CA SER A 50 8.42 -5.74 2.26
C SER A 50 9.28 -6.42 3.32
N ILE A 51 8.70 -6.64 4.50
CA ILE A 51 9.38 -7.34 5.59
C ILE A 51 9.69 -8.76 5.12
N VAL A 52 10.97 -9.10 5.07
CA VAL A 52 11.45 -10.44 4.75
C VAL A 52 11.24 -11.32 5.99
N SER A 53 10.57 -12.45 5.82
CA SER A 53 10.35 -13.47 6.84
C SER A 53 10.62 -14.86 6.26
N THR A 54 10.86 -15.81 7.14
CA THR A 54 10.98 -17.23 6.75
C THR A 54 9.61 -17.91 6.77
N PRO A 55 9.42 -19.03 6.03
CA PRO A 55 8.18 -19.81 6.12
C PRO A 55 7.84 -20.25 7.54
N ASP A 56 8.83 -20.65 8.35
CA ASP A 56 8.62 -21.03 9.75
C ASP A 56 8.11 -19.87 10.62
N GLN A 57 8.64 -18.67 10.42
CA GLN A 57 8.16 -17.47 11.11
C GLN A 57 6.71 -17.15 10.73
N ASP A 58 6.39 -17.23 9.44
CA ASP A 58 5.03 -16.98 8.92
C ASP A 58 4.03 -18.02 9.43
N ASN A 59 4.42 -19.30 9.44
CA ASN A 59 3.60 -20.38 9.98
C ASN A 59 3.36 -20.21 11.48
N LYS A 60 4.40 -19.85 12.26
CA LYS A 60 4.26 -19.58 13.69
C LYS A 60 3.36 -18.38 13.95
N TYR A 61 3.47 -17.32 13.16
CA TYR A 61 2.59 -16.15 13.26
C TYR A 61 1.13 -16.55 13.04
N VAL A 62 0.83 -17.31 11.98
CA VAL A 62 -0.54 -17.82 11.73
C VAL A 62 -1.01 -18.74 12.86
N GLN A 63 -0.13 -19.59 13.40
CA GLN A 63 -0.44 -20.44 14.54
C GLN A 63 -0.82 -19.61 15.78
N ASN A 64 0.00 -18.63 16.16
CA ASN A 64 -0.27 -17.76 17.32
C ASN A 64 -1.62 -17.02 17.17
N LEU A 65 -1.95 -16.57 15.96
CA LEU A 65 -3.27 -15.97 15.70
C LEU A 65 -4.40 -16.97 15.99
N ASN A 66 -4.29 -18.20 15.48
CA ASN A 66 -5.29 -19.24 15.69
C ASN A 66 -5.41 -19.65 17.17
N ASP A 67 -4.30 -19.71 17.90
CA ASP A 67 -4.28 -20.03 19.34
C ASP A 67 -5.03 -18.97 20.18
N HIS A 68 -5.12 -17.74 19.67
CA HIS A 68 -5.90 -16.64 20.25
C HIS A 68 -7.33 -16.53 19.67
N GLY A 69 -7.78 -17.53 18.91
CA GLY A 69 -9.12 -17.55 18.30
C GLY A 69 -9.26 -16.64 17.08
N ILE A 70 -8.17 -16.08 16.57
CA ILE A 70 -8.16 -15.26 15.35
C ILE A 70 -7.82 -16.16 14.16
N SER A 71 -8.85 -16.69 13.49
CA SER A 71 -8.67 -17.55 12.32
C SER A 71 -8.96 -16.81 11.01
N PHE A 72 -8.16 -17.09 9.98
CA PHE A 72 -8.30 -16.50 8.65
C PHE A 72 -8.54 -17.60 7.61
N ALA A 73 -9.50 -17.37 6.71
CA ALA A 73 -9.71 -18.25 5.56
C ALA A 73 -8.53 -18.22 4.57
N ASN A 74 -7.74 -17.14 4.60
CA ASN A 74 -6.56 -16.94 3.76
C ASN A 74 -5.35 -16.59 4.66
N PRO A 75 -4.47 -17.55 4.97
CA PRO A 75 -3.31 -17.32 5.82
C PRO A 75 -2.29 -16.36 5.18
N GLU A 76 -2.13 -16.37 3.85
CA GLU A 76 -1.24 -15.44 3.14
C GLU A 76 -1.67 -13.99 3.30
N ALA A 77 -2.99 -13.72 3.31
CA ALA A 77 -3.52 -12.40 3.59
C ALA A 77 -3.24 -11.96 5.04
N ALA A 78 -3.38 -12.88 6.01
CA ALA A 78 -3.05 -12.60 7.41
C ALA A 78 -1.57 -12.22 7.58
N ILE A 79 -0.67 -12.93 6.89
CA ILE A 79 0.78 -12.65 6.88
C ILE A 79 1.06 -11.27 6.28
N SER A 80 0.48 -10.96 5.11
CA SER A 80 0.68 -9.65 4.46
C SER A 80 0.19 -8.50 5.33
N ASN A 81 -0.95 -8.67 5.98
CA ASN A 81 -1.52 -7.65 6.87
C ASN A 81 -0.67 -7.48 8.14
N GLY A 82 -0.15 -8.57 8.72
CA GLY A 82 0.74 -8.52 9.88
C GLY A 82 2.06 -7.81 9.57
N LYS A 83 2.62 -8.02 8.37
CA LYS A 83 3.78 -7.25 7.90
C LYS A 83 3.46 -5.76 7.72
N THR A 84 2.25 -5.44 7.26
CA THR A 84 1.80 -4.06 7.08
C THR A 84 1.73 -3.31 8.41
N VAL A 85 1.28 -3.95 9.49
CA VAL A 85 1.33 -3.39 10.86
C VAL A 85 2.75 -2.90 11.19
N CYS A 86 3.75 -3.73 10.96
CA CYS A 86 5.13 -3.37 11.23
C CYS A 86 5.70 -2.32 10.27
N THR A 87 5.29 -2.33 9.00
CA THR A 87 5.62 -1.25 8.06
C THR A 87 5.05 0.08 8.53
N ASP A 88 3.81 0.12 9.03
CA ASP A 88 3.15 1.33 9.52
C ASP A 88 3.83 1.90 10.76
N ILE A 89 4.16 1.04 11.72
CA ILE A 89 4.95 1.42 12.90
C ILE A 89 6.32 1.97 12.47
N GLY A 90 6.99 1.32 11.52
CA GLY A 90 8.26 1.80 10.96
C GLY A 90 8.16 3.18 10.27
N ARG A 91 6.96 3.56 9.80
CA ARG A 91 6.65 4.88 9.25
C ARG A 91 6.21 5.90 10.31
N GLY A 92 6.16 5.51 11.58
CA GLY A 92 5.75 6.38 12.69
C GLY A 92 4.24 6.45 12.91
N VAL A 93 3.45 5.55 12.31
CA VAL A 93 2.02 5.47 12.62
C VAL A 93 1.85 4.95 14.06
N PRO A 94 1.09 5.65 14.92
CA PRO A 94 0.93 5.24 16.30
C PRO A 94 0.08 3.96 16.42
N VAL A 95 0.49 3.04 17.29
CA VAL A 95 -0.18 1.74 17.52
C VAL A 95 -1.69 1.87 17.74
N PRO A 96 -2.21 2.80 18.58
CA PRO A 96 -3.66 2.95 18.76
C PRO A 96 -4.42 3.27 17.46
N GLN A 97 -3.80 4.02 16.54
CA GLN A 97 -4.39 4.33 15.24
C GLN A 97 -4.42 3.09 14.34
N ILE A 98 -3.36 2.27 14.37
CA ILE A 98 -3.29 1.01 13.62
C ILE A 98 -4.38 0.06 14.13
N VAL A 99 -4.50 -0.11 15.44
CA VAL A 99 -5.55 -0.92 16.08
C VAL A 99 -6.94 -0.43 15.66
N SER A 100 -7.20 0.88 15.74
CA SER A 100 -8.48 1.46 15.34
C SER A 100 -8.82 1.16 13.88
N ALA A 101 -7.89 1.40 12.95
CA ALA A 101 -8.09 1.12 11.53
C ALA A 101 -8.34 -0.38 11.26
N PHE A 102 -7.64 -1.25 12.00
CA PHE A 102 -7.81 -2.70 11.87
C PHE A 102 -9.19 -3.15 12.39
N HIS A 103 -9.63 -2.61 13.52
CA HIS A 103 -10.96 -2.88 14.08
C HIS A 103 -12.09 -2.38 13.16
N GLU A 104 -11.96 -1.17 12.61
CA GLU A 104 -12.95 -0.60 11.66
C GLU A 104 -13.12 -1.47 10.41
N SER A 105 -12.01 -2.02 9.91
CA SER A 105 -12.01 -2.89 8.72
C SER A 105 -12.43 -4.33 9.03
N ASN A 106 -12.31 -4.77 10.28
CA ASN A 106 -12.59 -6.13 10.72
C ASN A 106 -13.45 -6.15 12.00
N PRO A 107 -14.74 -5.77 11.92
CA PRO A 107 -15.61 -5.78 13.09
C PRO A 107 -15.70 -7.18 13.71
N GLY A 108 -15.48 -7.28 15.02
CA GLY A 108 -15.53 -8.55 15.76
C GLY A 108 -14.21 -9.31 15.85
N LEU A 109 -13.15 -8.84 15.17
CA LEU A 109 -11.79 -9.32 15.36
C LEU A 109 -11.12 -8.61 16.54
N ASP A 110 -10.36 -9.35 17.34
CA ASP A 110 -9.51 -8.78 18.39
C ASP A 110 -8.27 -8.10 17.77
N ALA A 111 -8.44 -6.81 17.44
CA ALA A 111 -7.43 -6.01 16.76
C ALA A 111 -6.19 -5.74 17.62
N GLU A 112 -6.36 -5.62 18.94
CA GLU A 112 -5.24 -5.39 19.85
C GLU A 112 -4.32 -6.63 19.88
N THR A 113 -4.91 -7.81 20.05
CA THR A 113 -4.17 -9.08 20.01
C THR A 113 -3.52 -9.30 18.64
N TYR A 114 -4.25 -9.04 17.54
CA TYR A 114 -3.70 -9.15 16.18
C TYR A 114 -2.46 -8.27 15.98
N VAL A 115 -2.54 -7.00 16.38
CA VAL A 115 -1.43 -6.04 16.25
C VAL A 115 -0.26 -6.44 17.15
N SER A 116 -0.51 -6.89 18.38
CA SER A 116 0.54 -7.38 19.28
C SER A 116 1.31 -8.55 18.66
N ILE A 117 0.61 -9.59 18.22
CA ILE A 117 1.21 -10.78 17.60
C ILE A 117 2.00 -10.39 16.34
N SER A 118 1.46 -9.48 15.52
CA SER A 118 2.14 -8.97 14.33
C SER A 118 3.47 -8.27 14.65
N VAL A 119 3.49 -7.44 15.69
CA VAL A 119 4.70 -6.73 16.13
C VAL A 119 5.75 -7.71 16.63
N HIS A 120 5.37 -8.66 17.48
CA HIS A 120 6.28 -9.68 17.98
C HIS A 120 6.85 -10.56 16.87
N ALA A 121 6.07 -10.86 15.84
CA ALA A 121 6.50 -11.69 14.71
C ALA A 121 7.41 -10.95 13.73
N TYR A 122 7.05 -9.72 13.33
CA TYR A 122 7.65 -9.07 12.16
C TYR A 122 8.51 -7.83 12.47
N CYS A 123 8.38 -7.26 13.66
CA CYS A 123 9.20 -6.12 14.10
C CYS A 123 9.43 -6.15 15.62
N PRO A 124 10.11 -7.19 16.15
CA PRO A 124 10.30 -7.37 17.59
C PRO A 124 11.04 -6.20 18.26
N GLN A 125 11.78 -5.39 17.50
CA GLN A 125 12.38 -4.14 17.99
C GLN A 125 11.35 -3.11 18.47
N ASN A 126 10.09 -3.23 18.04
CA ASN A 126 8.98 -2.35 18.39
C ASN A 126 8.04 -2.98 19.44
N ALA A 127 8.39 -4.13 20.02
CA ALA A 127 7.53 -4.86 20.97
C ALA A 127 7.16 -4.04 22.22
N ASN A 128 7.97 -3.05 22.59
CA ASN A 128 7.67 -2.15 23.70
C ASN A 128 6.53 -1.15 23.39
N LEU A 129 6.08 -1.06 22.14
CA LEU A 129 4.98 -0.20 21.71
C LEU A 129 3.61 -0.87 21.83
N VAL A 130 3.58 -2.18 22.08
CA VAL A 130 2.36 -2.98 22.26
C VAL A 130 2.27 -3.52 23.69
N GLY A 131 1.05 -3.86 24.13
CA GLY A 131 0.82 -4.46 25.45
C GLY A 131 1.51 -5.82 25.61
N GLY A 132 1.91 -6.16 26.83
CA GLY A 132 2.70 -7.37 27.11
C GLY A 132 1.89 -8.66 26.96
N GLY A 133 2.05 -9.33 25.82
CA GLY A 133 1.65 -10.72 25.61
C GLY A 133 2.00 -11.23 24.20
N PRO A 134 2.82 -12.29 24.06
CA PRO A 134 2.90 -13.09 22.83
C PRO A 134 1.73 -14.08 22.70
#